data_AF-X6H775-F1
#
_entry.id   AF-X6H775-F1
#
_cell.length_a   1.000
_cell.length_b   1.000
_cell.length_c   1.000
_cell.angle_alpha   90.00
_cell.angle_beta   90.00
_cell.angle_gamma   90.00
#
_symmetry.space_group_name_H-M   'P 1'
#
loop_
_entity.id
_entity.type
_entity.pdbx_description
1 polymer ?
#
loop_
_entity_poly.entity_id
_entity_poly.type
_entity_poly.pdbx_seq_one_letter_code
_entity_poly.pdbx_strand_id
1 'polypeptide(L)'
;MWPFSKKQSNISREIVSSADQKNSRLGSVENFARYLGVDITPYGAGVALLSLESGYSEAETASHFAVVTLARDIREAGFDIEKIVRFAPIAMATLECLKELKDRGLMREEIWQNDTTAIGKIAFPSPDTHSWIERVLSDPTVARDRVAVSRIQI
;
A
#
# COMPACT_ATOMS: atom_id res chain seq x y z
N MET A 1 41.78 -33.44 4.85
CA MET A 1 40.38 -33.11 5.17
C MET A 1 40.17 -31.65 4.78
N TRP A 2 39.32 -31.37 3.79
CA TRP A 2 39.20 -30.08 3.08
C TRP A 2 38.26 -29.12 3.84
N PRO A 3 38.59 -27.84 4.11
CA PRO A 3 37.91 -27.02 5.12
C PRO A 3 36.69 -26.22 4.63
N PHE A 4 36.22 -26.38 3.38
CA PHE A 4 35.19 -25.50 2.81
C PHE A 4 33.72 -25.94 3.07
N SER A 5 33.47 -27.10 3.69
CA SER A 5 32.10 -27.64 3.82
C SER A 5 31.20 -26.92 4.84
N LYS A 6 31.76 -26.20 5.82
CA LYS A 6 30.95 -25.53 6.88
C LYS A 6 30.51 -24.10 6.54
N LYS A 7 31.18 -23.43 5.59
CA LYS A 7 30.83 -22.05 5.20
C LYS A 7 29.60 -21.99 4.28
N GLN A 8 29.45 -22.96 3.38
CA GLN A 8 28.29 -23.02 2.48
C GLN A 8 26.98 -23.32 3.22
N SER A 9 26.99 -24.16 4.27
CA SER A 9 25.76 -24.51 5.00
C SER A 9 25.16 -23.36 5.82
N ASN A 10 25.98 -22.41 6.29
CA ASN A 10 25.49 -21.26 7.04
C ASN A 10 24.95 -20.17 6.11
N ILE A 11 25.62 -19.92 4.97
CA ILE A 11 25.17 -18.96 3.96
C ILE A 11 23.82 -19.39 3.37
N SER A 12 23.65 -20.69 3.06
CA SER A 12 22.37 -21.19 2.56
C SER A 12 21.23 -21.09 3.58
N ARG A 13 21.51 -21.25 4.88
CA ARG A 13 20.48 -21.09 5.93
C ARG A 13 20.08 -19.64 6.16
N GLU A 14 21.02 -18.71 6.14
CA GLU A 14 20.73 -17.27 6.29
C GLU A 14 19.97 -16.72 5.07
N ILE A 15 20.30 -17.18 3.86
CA ILE A 15 19.59 -16.78 2.63
C ILE A 15 18.16 -17.36 2.62
N VAL A 16 17.97 -18.62 3.01
CA VAL A 16 16.63 -19.23 3.09
C VAL A 16 15.79 -18.56 4.19
N SER A 17 16.36 -18.30 5.37
CA SER A 17 15.69 -17.60 6.46
C SER A 17 15.24 -16.19 6.09
N SER A 18 16.05 -15.46 5.32
CA SER A 18 15.70 -14.09 4.89
C SER A 18 14.66 -14.07 3.77
N ALA A 19 14.72 -15.04 2.83
CA ALA A 19 13.70 -15.19 1.79
C ALA A 19 12.34 -15.59 2.37
N ASP A 20 12.32 -16.54 3.31
CA ASP A 20 11.09 -16.99 3.98
C ASP A 20 10.46 -15.87 4.82
N GLN A 21 11.28 -15.06 5.49
CA GLN A 21 10.81 -13.90 6.23
C GLN A 21 10.21 -12.84 5.28
N LYS A 22 10.86 -12.54 4.15
CA LYS A 22 10.34 -11.60 3.14
C LYS A 22 9.00 -12.08 2.57
N ASN A 23 8.88 -13.36 2.25
CA ASN A 23 7.63 -13.95 1.76
C ASN A 23 6.51 -13.85 2.80
N SER A 24 6.81 -14.10 4.08
CA SER A 24 5.84 -13.96 5.16
C SER A 24 5.36 -12.52 5.35
N ARG A 25 6.29 -11.55 5.31
CA ARG A 25 5.96 -10.12 5.41
C ARG A 25 5.15 -9.65 4.21
N LEU A 26 5.54 -10.02 2.99
CA LEU A 26 4.79 -9.70 1.77
C LEU A 26 3.37 -10.29 1.82
N GLY A 27 3.21 -11.54 2.26
CA GLY A 27 1.90 -12.15 2.46
C GLY A 27 1.03 -11.39 3.48
N SER A 28 1.65 -10.78 4.49
CA SER A 28 0.95 -9.93 5.44
C SER A 28 0.54 -8.58 4.82
N VAL A 29 1.37 -7.98 3.97
CA VAL A 29 0.99 -6.79 3.17
C VAL A 29 -0.21 -7.12 2.29
N GLU A 30 -0.21 -8.27 1.60
CA GLU A 30 -1.35 -8.69 0.77
C GLU A 30 -2.64 -8.83 1.59
N ASN A 31 -2.56 -9.39 2.80
CA ASN A 31 -3.73 -9.54 3.65
C ASN A 31 -4.27 -8.19 4.13
N PHE A 32 -3.41 -7.25 4.51
CA PHE A 32 -3.84 -5.90 4.86
C PHE A 32 -4.37 -5.13 3.64
N ALA A 33 -3.76 -5.28 2.47
CA ALA A 33 -4.25 -4.67 1.24
C ALA A 33 -5.67 -5.17 0.90
N ARG A 34 -5.91 -6.48 1.00
CA ARG A 34 -7.25 -7.07 0.83
C ARG A 34 -8.24 -6.55 1.87
N TYR A 35 -7.80 -6.42 3.12
CA TYR A 35 -8.61 -5.83 4.20
C TYR A 35 -9.02 -4.39 3.86
N LEU A 36 -8.13 -3.62 3.22
CA LEU A 36 -8.39 -2.26 2.76
C LEU A 36 -9.13 -2.17 1.41
N GLY A 37 -9.51 -3.30 0.82
CA GLY A 37 -10.30 -3.35 -0.41
C GLY A 37 -9.50 -3.31 -1.71
N VAL A 38 -8.19 -3.58 -1.66
CA VAL A 38 -7.33 -3.58 -2.86
C VAL A 38 -6.55 -4.89 -3.00
N ASP A 39 -6.27 -5.30 -4.25
CA ASP A 39 -5.40 -6.44 -4.55
C ASP A 39 -4.07 -5.94 -5.13
N ILE A 40 -2.96 -6.41 -4.56
CA ILE A 40 -1.61 -6.01 -4.97
C ILE A 40 -1.28 -6.62 -6.34
N THR A 41 -0.68 -5.84 -7.23
CA THR A 41 -0.21 -6.34 -8.54
C THR A 41 1.19 -6.97 -8.41
N PRO A 42 1.69 -7.70 -9.44
CA PRO A 42 3.08 -8.15 -9.44
C PRO A 42 4.10 -7.01 -9.31
N TYR A 43 3.81 -5.84 -9.90
CA TYR A 43 4.64 -4.65 -9.73
C TYR A 43 4.57 -4.13 -8.29
N GLY A 44 3.37 -4.05 -7.72
CA GLY A 44 3.15 -3.66 -6.33
C GLY A 44 3.83 -4.58 -5.33
N ALA A 45 3.95 -5.88 -5.60
CA ALA A 45 4.70 -6.79 -4.75
C ALA A 45 6.19 -6.39 -4.66
N GLY A 46 6.78 -5.97 -5.77
CA GLY A 46 8.14 -5.42 -5.81
C GLY A 46 8.25 -4.12 -5.01
N VAL A 47 7.30 -3.20 -5.18
CA VAL A 47 7.25 -1.96 -4.41
C VAL A 47 7.07 -2.23 -2.91
N ALA A 48 6.23 -3.21 -2.54
CA ALA A 48 6.00 -3.57 -1.15
C ALA A 48 7.27 -4.05 -0.47
N LEU A 49 8.05 -4.90 -1.16
CA LEU A 49 9.36 -5.32 -0.65
C LEU A 49 10.29 -4.13 -0.44
N LEU A 50 10.31 -3.15 -1.34
CA LEU A 50 11.11 -1.93 -1.17
C LEU A 50 10.65 -1.08 0.03
N SER A 51 9.34 -0.92 0.22
CA SER A 51 8.78 -0.22 1.37
C SER A 51 9.13 -0.91 2.68
N LEU A 52 9.02 -2.24 2.74
CA LEU A 52 9.36 -3.04 3.92
C LEU A 52 10.86 -2.96 4.28
N GLU A 53 11.74 -2.90 3.28
CA GLU A 53 13.19 -2.69 3.47
C GLU A 53 13.51 -1.25 3.89
N SER A 54 12.67 -0.29 3.48
CA SER A 54 12.79 1.13 3.88
C SER A 54 12.25 1.40 5.29
N GLY A 55 11.80 0.36 6.00
CA GLY A 55 11.36 0.46 7.40
C GLY A 55 9.88 0.72 7.60
N TYR A 56 9.05 0.66 6.54
CA TYR A 56 7.60 0.68 6.70
C TYR A 56 7.09 -0.66 7.24
N SER A 57 6.01 -0.59 8.03
CA SER A 57 5.28 -1.79 8.44
C SER A 57 4.45 -2.36 7.29
N GLU A 58 3.94 -3.58 7.47
CA GLU A 58 3.09 -4.24 6.51
C GLU A 58 1.75 -3.49 6.32
N ALA A 59 1.19 -3.00 7.43
CA ALA A 59 -0.04 -2.20 7.44
C ALA A 59 0.17 -0.82 6.80
N GLU A 60 1.29 -0.17 7.08
CA GLU A 60 1.65 1.11 6.45
C GLU A 60 1.85 0.98 4.94
N THR A 61 2.52 -0.08 4.51
CA THR A 61 2.72 -0.38 3.08
C THR A 61 1.37 -0.60 2.38
N ALA A 62 0.49 -1.40 2.99
CA ALA A 62 -0.86 -1.63 2.46
C ALA A 62 -1.73 -0.36 2.44
N SER A 63 -1.65 0.46 3.49
CA SER A 63 -2.33 1.77 3.58
C SER A 63 -1.92 2.66 2.41
N HIS A 64 -0.62 2.78 2.15
CA HIS A 64 -0.10 3.57 1.05
C HIS A 64 -0.64 3.09 -0.30
N PHE A 65 -0.73 1.76 -0.51
CA PHE A 65 -1.29 1.21 -1.75
C PHE A 65 -2.77 1.52 -1.93
N ALA A 66 -3.56 1.50 -0.84
CA ALA A 66 -4.95 1.90 -0.88
C ALA A 66 -5.10 3.39 -1.28
N VAL A 67 -4.29 4.28 -0.70
CA VAL A 67 -4.27 5.72 -1.02
C VAL A 67 -3.92 5.96 -2.49
N VAL A 68 -2.84 5.34 -2.99
CA VAL A 68 -2.40 5.48 -4.38
C VAL A 68 -3.44 4.93 -5.36
N THR A 69 -4.07 3.80 -5.02
CA THR A 69 -5.10 3.18 -5.86
C THR A 69 -6.31 4.09 -5.98
N LEU A 70 -6.80 4.61 -4.84
CA LEU A 70 -7.90 5.57 -4.81
C LEU A 70 -7.59 6.83 -5.63
N ALA A 71 -6.38 7.39 -5.48
CA ALA A 71 -5.95 8.56 -6.24
C ALA A 71 -5.94 8.30 -7.75
N ARG A 72 -5.42 7.13 -8.18
CA ARG A 72 -5.41 6.72 -9.59
C ARG A 72 -6.82 6.54 -10.13
N ASP A 73 -7.68 5.84 -9.39
CA ASP A 73 -9.03 5.51 -9.84
C ASP A 73 -9.89 6.77 -9.97
N ILE A 74 -9.79 7.73 -9.05
CA ILE A 74 -10.47 9.03 -9.16
C ILE A 74 -9.90 9.86 -10.32
N ARG A 75 -8.58 9.86 -10.53
CA ARG A 75 -7.97 10.55 -11.68
C ARG A 75 -8.47 9.98 -13.01
N GLU A 76 -8.59 8.65 -13.10
CA GLU A 76 -9.09 7.96 -14.29
C GLU A 76 -10.60 8.13 -14.51
N ALA A 77 -11.37 8.35 -13.44
CA ALA A 77 -12.78 8.77 -13.55
C ALA A 77 -12.93 10.17 -14.19
N GLY A 78 -11.88 11.00 -14.13
CA GLY A 78 -11.84 12.31 -14.80
C GLY A 78 -12.89 13.27 -14.25
N PHE A 79 -13.85 13.66 -15.08
CA PHE A 79 -14.95 14.56 -14.72
C PHE A 79 -16.29 13.83 -14.52
N ASP A 80 -16.29 12.50 -14.52
CA ASP A 80 -17.48 11.69 -14.32
C ASP A 80 -17.89 11.71 -12.83
N ILE A 81 -18.77 12.65 -12.49
CA ILE A 81 -19.25 12.87 -11.11
C ILE A 81 -19.91 11.60 -10.55
N GLU A 82 -20.60 10.83 -11.38
CA GLU A 82 -21.26 9.60 -10.93
C GLU A 82 -20.22 8.58 -10.45
N LYS A 83 -19.13 8.40 -11.22
CA LYS A 83 -18.01 7.55 -10.80
C LYS A 83 -17.31 8.10 -9.56
N ILE A 84 -17.05 9.40 -9.50
CA ILE A 84 -16.37 10.04 -8.37
C ILE A 84 -17.14 9.82 -7.06
N VAL A 85 -18.47 10.05 -7.07
CA VAL A 85 -19.31 9.90 -5.87
C VAL A 85 -19.37 8.45 -5.38
N ARG A 86 -19.24 7.47 -6.28
CA ARG A 86 -19.21 6.05 -5.91
C ARG A 86 -17.96 5.66 -5.11
N PHE A 87 -16.87 6.44 -5.14
CA PHE A 87 -15.68 6.19 -4.32
C PHE A 87 -15.85 6.63 -2.85
N ALA A 88 -16.80 7.53 -2.55
CA ALA A 88 -17.01 8.03 -1.18
C ALA A 88 -17.26 6.93 -0.13
N PRO A 89 -18.20 5.97 -0.32
CA PRO A 89 -18.40 4.90 0.66
C PRO A 89 -17.17 4.00 0.82
N ILE A 90 -16.39 3.80 -0.24
CA ILE A 90 -15.15 3.01 -0.21
C ILE A 90 -14.11 3.72 0.64
N ALA A 91 -13.91 5.02 0.38
CA ALA A 91 -12.98 5.84 1.14
C ALA A 91 -13.33 5.87 2.64
N MET A 92 -14.62 5.98 2.99
CA MET A 92 -15.07 5.90 4.39
C MET A 92 -14.73 4.56 5.03
N ALA A 93 -15.02 3.45 4.36
CA ALA A 93 -14.67 2.12 4.85
C ALA A 93 -13.14 1.95 5.02
N THR A 94 -12.35 2.44 4.05
CA THR A 94 -10.89 2.45 4.16
C THR A 94 -10.43 3.26 5.37
N LEU A 95 -11.01 4.46 5.63
CA LEU A 95 -10.67 5.27 6.80
C LEU A 95 -10.96 4.55 8.13
N GLU A 96 -12.08 3.83 8.21
CA GLU A 96 -12.43 3.01 9.38
C GLU A 96 -11.42 1.88 9.60
N CYS A 97 -11.06 1.16 8.54
CA CYS A 97 -10.03 0.13 8.59
C CYS A 97 -8.66 0.70 9.01
N LEU A 98 -8.24 1.85 8.48
CA LEU A 98 -6.98 2.50 8.86
C LEU A 98 -6.98 2.93 10.33
N LYS A 99 -8.12 3.42 10.83
CA LYS A 99 -8.28 3.71 12.25
C LYS A 99 -8.09 2.47 13.12
N GLU A 100 -8.67 1.32 12.74
CA GLU A 100 -8.48 0.07 13.49
C GLU A 100 -7.02 -0.38 13.49
N LEU A 101 -6.35 -0.33 12.33
CA LEU A 101 -4.93 -0.69 12.23
C LEU A 101 -4.05 0.18 13.11
N LYS A 102 -4.32 1.49 13.15
CA LYS A 102 -3.66 2.44 14.04
C LYS A 102 -3.95 2.14 15.51
N ASP A 103 -5.21 1.92 15.88
CA ASP A 103 -5.60 1.66 17.28
C ASP A 103 -5.00 0.35 17.81
N ARG A 104 -4.66 -0.59 16.91
CA ARG A 104 -3.91 -1.83 17.21
C ARG A 104 -2.38 -1.66 17.24
N GLY A 105 -1.88 -0.44 17.04
CA GLY A 105 -0.44 -0.15 17.04
C GLY A 105 0.31 -0.66 15.80
N LEU A 106 -0.39 -0.91 14.68
CA LEU A 106 0.22 -1.43 13.45
C LEU A 106 0.75 -0.32 12.52
N MET A 107 0.41 0.93 12.82
CA MET A 107 0.82 2.11 12.05
C MET A 107 1.40 3.17 12.98
N ARG A 108 2.44 3.85 12.51
CA ARG A 108 2.90 5.10 13.11
C ARG A 108 1.87 6.21 12.92
N GLU A 109 1.76 7.09 13.92
CA GLU A 109 0.78 8.17 13.96
C GLU A 109 0.91 9.09 12.74
N GLU A 110 2.14 9.46 12.37
CA GLU A 110 2.41 10.33 11.24
C GLU A 110 2.02 9.73 9.89
N ILE A 111 2.16 8.41 9.73
CA ILE A 111 1.76 7.70 8.50
C ILE A 111 0.24 7.61 8.44
N TRP A 112 -0.40 7.23 9.54
CA TRP A 112 -1.85 7.18 9.64
C TRP A 112 -2.49 8.55 9.34
N GLN A 113 -1.97 9.63 9.94
CA GLN A 113 -2.47 10.99 9.70
C GLN A 113 -2.28 11.41 8.24
N ASN A 114 -1.12 11.13 7.64
CA ASN A 114 -0.86 11.44 6.24
C ASN A 114 -1.85 10.73 5.31
N ASP A 115 -2.01 9.42 5.49
CA ASP A 115 -2.81 8.58 4.58
C ASP A 115 -4.30 8.85 4.72
N THR A 116 -4.80 9.02 5.96
CA THR A 116 -6.21 9.40 6.19
C THR A 116 -6.52 10.80 5.67
N THR A 117 -5.59 11.75 5.82
CA THR A 117 -5.74 13.09 5.23
C THR A 117 -5.79 13.04 3.71
N ALA A 118 -4.90 12.25 3.08
CA ALA A 118 -4.89 12.07 1.64
C ALA A 118 -6.21 11.46 1.15
N ILE A 119 -6.70 10.39 1.78
CA ILE A 119 -7.99 9.77 1.44
C ILE A 119 -9.12 10.79 1.56
N GLY A 120 -9.19 11.54 2.66
CA GLY A 120 -10.23 12.55 2.86
C GLY A 120 -10.19 13.64 1.79
N LYS A 121 -9.00 14.16 1.45
CA LYS A 121 -8.85 15.22 0.44
C LYS A 121 -9.11 14.74 -1.00
N ILE A 122 -8.88 13.46 -1.26
CA ILE A 122 -9.08 12.84 -2.57
C ILE A 122 -10.54 12.44 -2.78
N ALA A 123 -11.15 11.77 -1.79
CA ALA A 123 -12.48 11.17 -1.93
C ALA A 123 -13.64 12.16 -1.80
N PHE A 124 -13.43 13.27 -1.09
CA PHE A 124 -14.46 14.29 -0.90
C PHE A 124 -14.11 15.52 -1.75
N PRO A 125 -14.84 15.77 -2.86
CA PRO A 125 -14.50 16.83 -3.81
C PRO A 125 -14.35 18.19 -3.13
N SER A 126 -13.16 18.77 -3.29
CA SER A 126 -12.80 20.09 -2.82
C SER A 126 -11.89 20.77 -3.84
N PRO A 127 -11.67 22.10 -3.76
CA PRO A 127 -10.71 22.77 -4.63
C PRO A 127 -9.29 22.17 -4.56
N ASP A 128 -8.94 21.49 -3.47
CA ASP A 128 -7.63 20.87 -3.27
C ASP A 128 -7.53 19.45 -3.86
N THR A 129 -8.64 18.82 -4.26
CA THR A 129 -8.65 17.39 -4.61
C THR A 129 -7.63 17.04 -5.70
N HIS A 130 -7.54 17.88 -6.74
CA HIS A 130 -6.58 17.65 -7.82
C HIS A 130 -5.12 17.76 -7.34
N SER A 131 -4.79 18.73 -6.49
CA SER A 131 -3.42 18.90 -5.99
C SER A 131 -2.99 17.74 -5.09
N TRP A 132 -3.93 17.17 -4.33
CA TRP A 132 -3.68 15.96 -3.53
C TRP A 132 -3.48 14.71 -4.37
N ILE A 133 -4.28 14.54 -5.43
CA ILE A 133 -4.09 13.44 -6.40
C ILE A 133 -2.69 13.53 -7.01
N GLU A 134 -2.30 14.70 -7.53
CA GLU A 134 -0.98 14.89 -8.12
C GLU A 134 0.14 14.69 -7.09
N ARG A 135 -0.05 15.14 -5.84
CA ARG A 135 0.92 14.91 -4.76
C ARG A 135 1.10 13.43 -4.46
N VAL A 136 0.02 12.66 -4.29
CA VAL A 136 0.09 11.22 -4.02
C VAL A 136 0.76 10.48 -5.17
N LEU A 137 0.47 10.89 -6.41
CA LEU A 137 0.98 10.23 -7.61
C LEU A 137 2.32 10.80 -8.10
N SER A 138 2.94 11.71 -7.34
CA SER A 138 4.24 12.29 -7.69
C SER A 138 5.42 11.38 -7.36
N ASP A 139 5.24 10.38 -6.48
CA ASP A 139 6.30 9.42 -6.19
C ASP A 139 6.57 8.54 -7.43
N PRO A 140 7.79 8.57 -7.99
CA PRO A 140 8.12 7.83 -9.21
C PRO A 140 7.94 6.31 -9.08
N THR A 141 8.06 5.77 -7.86
CA THR A 141 7.93 4.35 -7.56
C THR A 141 6.50 3.87 -7.79
N VAL A 142 5.53 4.67 -7.39
CA VAL A 142 4.10 4.36 -7.54
C VAL A 142 3.48 5.01 -8.78
N ALA A 143 4.18 5.92 -9.46
CA ALA A 143 3.74 6.55 -10.71
C ALA A 143 3.95 5.64 -11.93
N ARG A 144 5.01 4.82 -11.94
CA ARG A 144 5.41 4.01 -13.11
C ARG A 144 4.36 2.98 -13.54
N ASP A 145 3.73 2.29 -12.59
CA ASP A 145 2.71 1.27 -12.87
C ASP A 145 1.76 1.12 -11.66
N ARG A 146 0.60 0.48 -11.85
CA ARG A 146 -0.39 0.23 -10.79
C ARG A 146 0.22 -0.71 -9.75
N VAL A 147 0.33 -0.25 -8.51
CA VAL A 147 0.79 -1.06 -7.36
C VAL A 147 -0.33 -1.95 -6.81
N ALA A 148 -1.57 -1.53 -6.94
CA ALA A 148 -2.73 -2.32 -6.58
C ALA A 148 -3.93 -1.96 -7.47
N VAL A 149 -4.96 -2.78 -7.40
CA VAL A 149 -6.24 -2.59 -8.08
C VAL A 149 -7.37 -2.63 -7.06
N SER A 150 -8.36 -1.75 -7.23
CA SER A 150 -9.58 -1.79 -6.41
C SER A 150 -10.31 -3.12 -6.63
N ARG A 151 -10.77 -3.73 -5.53
CA ARG A 151 -11.64 -4.92 -5.57
C ARG A 151 -13.08 -4.58 -5.94
N ILE A 152 -13.42 -3.30 -5.90
CA ILE A 152 -14.73 -2.79 -6.27
C ILE A 152 -14.62 -2.19 -7.66
N GLN A 153 -15.31 -2.80 -8.62
CA GLN A 153 -15.45 -2.25 -9.97
C GLN A 153 -16.54 -1.18 -9.95
N ILE A 154 -16.20 0.03 -10.39
CA ILE A 154 -17.07 1.20 -10.37
C ILE A 154 -17.39 1.68 -11.78
#